data_AF-A0A1H9FPD8-F1
#
_entry.id   AF-A0A1H9FPD8-F1
#
_cell.length_a   1.000
_cell.length_b   1.000
_cell.length_c   1.000
_cell.angle_alpha   90.00
_cell.angle_beta   90.00
_cell.angle_gamma   90.00
#
_symmetry.space_group_name_H-M   'P 1'
#
loop_
_entity.id
_entity.type
_entity.pdbx_description
1 polymer ?
#
loop_
_entity_poly.entity_id
_entity_poly.type
_entity_poly.pdbx_seq_one_letter_code
_entity_poly.pdbx_strand_id
1 'polypeptide(L)'
;MDEAGLTRRLPAVLVRHWGVAPDAIGRVVGPVGMGSVVVEVHLPGASGVVAKWVPAHAAAALDAGSAVARELAGLGLSTGAPRPTRTGVLSAPLGDGRVALLHQVPGRPLTGTGPDEQRRMAAVLVAPEAFFHDPASGVTSLIDWTGAGEGPLLYDVASALMYLGGPDAGRPFLERYLELAPDDVSRDALTHLPSLRRFRGAVQAAYFSIRLAEDDRTGIDDPSENLQGLHHARRMLGETGLLT
;
A
#
# COMPACT_ATOMS: atom_id res chain seq x y z
N MET A 1 1.62 -17.16 7.66
CA MET A 1 0.83 -18.04 6.78
C MET A 1 1.20 -17.75 5.34
N ASP A 2 1.28 -18.75 4.47
CA ASP A 2 1.55 -18.58 3.03
C ASP A 2 0.25 -18.48 2.21
N GLU A 3 0.36 -18.22 0.92
CA GLU A 3 -0.78 -18.12 0.00
C GLU A 3 -1.64 -19.39 0.02
N ALA A 4 -0.99 -20.56 -0.11
CA ALA A 4 -1.71 -21.83 -0.11
C ALA A 4 -2.47 -22.06 1.21
N GLY A 5 -1.89 -21.65 2.34
CA GLY A 5 -2.53 -21.65 3.65
C GLY A 5 -3.73 -20.70 3.73
N LEU A 6 -3.60 -19.50 3.19
CA LEU A 6 -4.70 -18.53 3.12
C LEU A 6 -5.84 -19.08 2.27
N THR A 7 -5.55 -19.52 1.04
CA THR A 7 -6.49 -20.14 0.10
C THR A 7 -7.28 -21.28 0.73
N ARG A 8 -6.60 -22.20 1.44
CA ARG A 8 -7.27 -23.35 2.07
C ARG A 8 -8.20 -22.95 3.21
N ARG A 9 -7.87 -21.90 3.98
CA ARG A 9 -8.59 -21.56 5.23
C ARG A 9 -9.60 -20.44 5.06
N LEU A 10 -9.44 -19.59 4.04
CA LEU A 10 -10.29 -18.45 3.76
C LEU A 10 -11.78 -18.82 3.60
N PRO A 11 -12.18 -19.94 2.97
CA PRO A 11 -13.60 -20.26 2.81
C PRO A 11 -14.38 -20.34 4.11
N ALA A 12 -13.84 -21.02 5.12
CA ALA A 12 -14.47 -21.14 6.43
C ALA A 12 -14.61 -19.77 7.13
N VAL A 13 -13.63 -18.89 6.93
CA VAL A 13 -13.65 -17.53 7.48
C VAL A 13 -14.70 -16.66 6.78
N LEU A 14 -14.80 -16.74 5.45
CA LEU A 14 -15.80 -16.00 4.67
C LEU A 14 -17.23 -16.40 5.04
N VAL A 15 -17.50 -17.69 5.22
CA VAL A 15 -18.79 -18.19 5.70
C VAL A 15 -19.09 -17.64 7.09
N ARG A 16 -18.14 -17.80 8.03
CA ARG A 16 -18.34 -17.43 9.43
C ARG A 16 -18.52 -15.93 9.65
N HIS A 17 -17.67 -15.12 9.03
CA HIS A 17 -17.55 -13.70 9.36
C HIS A 17 -18.21 -12.79 8.33
N TRP A 18 -18.28 -13.18 7.06
CA TRP A 18 -18.92 -12.40 5.98
C TRP A 18 -20.24 -13.01 5.49
N GLY A 19 -20.61 -14.23 5.93
CA GLY A 19 -21.87 -14.86 5.54
C GLY A 19 -21.92 -15.26 4.06
N VAL A 20 -20.77 -15.42 3.42
CA VAL A 20 -20.66 -15.88 2.04
C VAL A 20 -21.05 -17.36 2.00
N ALA A 21 -21.86 -17.76 1.01
CA ALA A 21 -22.22 -19.17 0.84
C ALA A 21 -20.99 -20.01 0.45
N PRO A 22 -20.82 -21.25 0.93
CA PRO A 22 -19.61 -22.04 0.65
C PRO A 22 -19.34 -22.29 -0.84
N ASP A 23 -20.40 -22.47 -1.63
CA ASP A 23 -20.41 -22.70 -3.08
C ASP A 23 -20.11 -21.45 -3.92
N ALA A 24 -20.21 -20.28 -3.29
CA ALA A 24 -19.98 -18.98 -3.92
C ALA A 24 -18.48 -18.61 -4.05
N ILE A 25 -17.57 -19.39 -3.47
CA ILE A 25 -16.15 -19.03 -3.36
C ILE A 25 -15.40 -19.64 -4.54
N GLY A 26 -15.09 -18.82 -5.54
CA GLY A 26 -14.50 -19.29 -6.81
C GLY A 26 -13.01 -19.64 -6.72
N ARG A 27 -12.13 -18.69 -7.06
CA ARG A 27 -10.66 -18.92 -7.14
C ARG A 27 -9.90 -17.92 -6.30
N VAL A 28 -8.76 -18.39 -5.77
CA VAL A 28 -7.79 -17.66 -4.98
C VAL A 28 -6.47 -17.61 -5.75
N VAL A 29 -5.93 -16.42 -6.03
CA VAL A 29 -4.78 -16.20 -6.93
C VAL A 29 -3.74 -15.29 -6.25
N GLY A 30 -2.47 -15.72 -6.33
CA GLY A 30 -1.27 -15.17 -5.70
C GLY A 30 -0.79 -13.77 -6.11
N PRO A 31 0.37 -13.34 -5.58
CA PRO A 31 0.48 -12.14 -4.75
C PRO A 31 0.53 -10.83 -5.55
N VAL A 32 -0.06 -9.77 -4.96
CA VAL A 32 -0.11 -8.42 -5.54
C VAL A 32 0.48 -7.36 -4.60
N GLY A 33 1.16 -7.73 -3.50
CA GLY A 33 1.61 -6.75 -2.50
C GLY A 33 2.85 -7.16 -1.71
N MET A 34 3.65 -6.16 -1.30
CA MET A 34 4.83 -6.35 -0.45
C MET A 34 4.40 -6.44 1.02
N GLY A 35 4.86 -7.46 1.75
CA GLY A 35 4.66 -7.57 3.21
C GLY A 35 3.30 -8.13 3.66
N SER A 36 2.45 -8.60 2.74
CA SER A 36 1.19 -9.27 3.08
C SER A 36 0.83 -10.37 2.08
N VAL A 37 0.01 -11.33 2.51
CA VAL A 37 -0.53 -12.36 1.60
C VAL A 37 -1.88 -11.86 1.11
N VAL A 38 -1.93 -11.44 -0.14
CA VAL A 38 -3.15 -10.96 -0.81
C VAL A 38 -3.59 -11.99 -1.82
N VAL A 39 -4.88 -12.28 -1.82
CA VAL A 39 -5.48 -13.18 -2.79
C VAL A 39 -6.79 -12.64 -3.34
N GLU A 40 -7.05 -12.86 -4.62
CA GLU A 40 -8.36 -12.55 -5.20
C GLU A 40 -9.44 -13.51 -4.68
N VAL A 41 -10.67 -13.03 -4.55
CA VAL A 41 -11.84 -13.80 -4.11
C VAL A 41 -12.97 -13.53 -5.08
N HIS A 42 -13.43 -14.58 -5.75
CA HIS A 42 -14.59 -14.49 -6.64
C HIS A 42 -15.84 -14.75 -5.81
N LEU A 43 -16.76 -13.79 -5.77
CA LEU A 43 -18.03 -13.85 -5.03
C LEU A 43 -19.22 -13.52 -5.97
N PRO A 44 -20.38 -14.22 -5.89
CA PRO A 44 -21.54 -13.95 -6.72
C PRO A 44 -22.09 -12.55 -6.49
N GLY A 45 -22.42 -11.86 -7.58
CA GLY A 45 -22.95 -10.49 -7.52
C GLY A 45 -21.95 -9.43 -7.05
N ALA A 46 -20.69 -9.81 -6.83
CA ALA A 46 -19.62 -8.92 -6.45
C ALA A 46 -18.51 -8.95 -7.50
N SER A 47 -18.31 -7.82 -8.18
CA SER A 47 -17.09 -7.62 -8.96
C SER A 47 -15.92 -7.35 -8.01
N GLY A 48 -14.78 -8.01 -8.29
CA GLY A 48 -13.47 -7.67 -7.76
C GLY A 48 -13.37 -7.59 -6.23
N VAL A 49 -13.00 -8.69 -5.59
CA VAL A 49 -12.77 -8.74 -4.14
C VAL A 49 -11.40 -9.35 -3.88
N VAL A 50 -10.66 -8.82 -2.92
CA VAL A 50 -9.40 -9.41 -2.48
C VAL A 50 -9.43 -9.65 -0.97
N ALA A 51 -8.78 -10.72 -0.51
CA ALA A 51 -8.53 -10.95 0.90
C ALA A 51 -7.06 -10.67 1.19
N LYS A 52 -6.80 -9.77 2.15
CA LYS A 52 -5.45 -9.43 2.62
C LYS A 52 -5.25 -10.00 4.02
N TRP A 53 -4.30 -10.92 4.16
CA TRP A 53 -3.88 -11.47 5.45
C TRP A 53 -2.57 -10.85 5.92
N VAL A 54 -2.51 -10.57 7.22
CA VAL A 54 -1.30 -10.08 7.91
C VAL A 54 -1.05 -10.89 9.19
N PRO A 55 0.22 -11.06 9.61
CA PRO A 55 0.57 -11.69 10.89
C PRO A 55 0.13 -10.85 12.10
N ALA A 56 0.11 -11.44 13.30
CA ALA A 56 -0.31 -10.78 14.55
C ALA A 56 0.32 -9.41 14.78
N HIS A 57 1.64 -9.27 14.53
CA HIS A 57 2.34 -8.00 14.79
C HIS A 57 1.86 -6.85 13.86
N ALA A 58 1.27 -7.18 12.71
CA ALA A 58 0.75 -6.21 11.73
C ALA A 58 -0.79 -6.04 11.82
N ALA A 59 -1.46 -6.74 12.73
CA ALA A 59 -2.90 -6.71 12.91
C ALA A 59 -3.46 -5.30 13.15
N ALA A 60 -2.83 -4.54 14.05
CA ALA A 60 -3.26 -3.18 14.38
C ALA A 60 -3.15 -2.22 13.18
N ALA A 61 -2.09 -2.37 12.39
CA ALA A 61 -1.86 -1.60 11.18
C ALA A 61 -2.90 -1.91 10.09
N LEU A 62 -3.29 -3.18 9.93
CA LEU A 62 -4.38 -3.58 9.04
C LEU A 62 -5.71 -2.96 9.47
N ASP A 63 -6.02 -2.97 10.76
CA ASP A 63 -7.28 -2.43 11.28
C ASP A 63 -7.35 -0.91 11.13
N ALA A 64 -6.28 -0.19 11.47
CA ALA A 64 -6.17 1.25 11.30
C ALA A 64 -6.25 1.65 9.82
N GLY A 65 -5.45 1.01 8.95
CA GLY A 65 -5.49 1.26 7.51
C GLY A 65 -6.84 0.97 6.89
N SER A 66 -7.52 -0.10 7.31
CA SER A 66 -8.88 -0.41 6.87
C SER A 66 -9.87 0.69 7.26
N ALA A 67 -9.73 1.29 8.45
CA ALA A 67 -10.57 2.39 8.88
C ALA A 67 -10.38 3.64 8.01
N VAL A 68 -9.13 4.02 7.74
CA VAL A 68 -8.78 5.16 6.86
C VAL A 68 -9.32 4.92 5.44
N ALA A 69 -9.07 3.74 4.87
CA ALA A 69 -9.55 3.39 3.53
C ALA A 69 -11.08 3.52 3.41
N ARG A 70 -11.82 3.06 4.44
CA ARG A 70 -13.28 3.16 4.49
C ARG A 70 -13.76 4.61 4.60
N GLU A 71 -13.12 5.41 5.43
CA GLU A 71 -13.48 6.82 5.62
C GLU A 71 -13.31 7.61 4.32
N LEU A 72 -12.16 7.45 3.67
CA LEU A 72 -11.86 8.11 2.40
C LEU A 72 -12.74 7.62 1.24
N ALA A 73 -13.14 6.34 1.24
CA ALA A 73 -14.17 5.87 0.32
C ALA A 73 -15.54 6.52 0.56
N GLY A 74 -15.88 6.81 1.82
CA GLY A 74 -17.07 7.59 2.17
C GLY A 74 -17.04 9.03 1.61
N LEU A 75 -15.84 9.56 1.34
CA LEU A 75 -15.63 10.85 0.69
C LEU A 75 -15.55 10.76 -0.85
N GLY A 76 -15.75 9.57 -1.41
CA GLY A 76 -15.74 9.33 -2.86
C GLY A 76 -14.38 8.97 -3.45
N LEU A 77 -13.34 8.76 -2.63
CA LEU A 77 -12.04 8.28 -3.12
C LEU A 77 -12.07 6.78 -3.41
N SER A 78 -11.37 6.35 -4.47
CA SER A 78 -11.23 4.93 -4.79
C SER A 78 -10.08 4.33 -3.99
N THR A 79 -10.37 3.65 -2.87
CA THR A 79 -9.36 3.25 -1.86
C THR A 79 -9.19 1.74 -1.66
N GLY A 80 -9.92 0.92 -2.42
CA GLY A 80 -10.01 -0.52 -2.14
C GLY A 80 -10.62 -0.81 -0.76
N ALA A 81 -11.62 -0.03 -0.35
CA ALA A 81 -12.20 -0.06 0.99
C ALA A 81 -12.56 -1.47 1.50
N PRO A 82 -12.48 -1.71 2.82
CA PRO A 82 -12.85 -2.99 3.41
C PRO A 82 -14.37 -3.22 3.35
N ARG A 83 -14.75 -4.46 3.08
CA ARG A 83 -16.09 -5.00 3.30
C ARG A 83 -16.23 -5.37 4.77
N PRO A 84 -17.16 -4.75 5.53
CA PRO A 84 -17.40 -5.14 6.91
C PRO A 84 -17.85 -6.59 7.03
N THR A 85 -17.45 -7.24 8.12
CA THR A 85 -18.04 -8.51 8.58
C THR A 85 -19.52 -8.32 8.94
N ARG A 86 -20.25 -9.41 9.15
CA ARG A 86 -21.65 -9.41 9.62
C ARG A 86 -21.87 -8.64 10.93
N THR A 87 -20.81 -8.46 11.73
CA THR A 87 -20.84 -7.72 12.99
C THR A 87 -20.29 -6.29 12.85
N GLY A 88 -19.99 -5.83 11.64
CA GLY A 88 -19.51 -4.47 11.34
C GLY A 88 -18.00 -4.26 11.53
N VAL A 89 -17.26 -5.26 12.01
CA VAL A 89 -15.78 -5.19 12.16
C VAL A 89 -15.12 -5.33 10.79
N LEU A 90 -13.99 -4.65 10.54
CA LEU A 90 -13.36 -4.55 9.22
C LEU A 90 -12.39 -5.70 8.88
N SER A 91 -12.04 -6.52 9.86
CA SER A 91 -11.16 -7.67 9.71
C SER A 91 -11.56 -8.80 10.67
N ALA A 92 -11.13 -10.02 10.39
CA ALA A 92 -11.41 -11.20 11.20
C ALA A 92 -10.12 -11.98 11.55
N PRO A 93 -10.10 -12.70 12.68
CA PRO A 93 -8.99 -13.59 13.01
C PRO A 93 -8.85 -14.73 11.98
N LEU A 94 -7.62 -15.04 11.59
CA LEU A 94 -7.29 -16.19 10.76
C LEU A 94 -5.89 -16.72 11.09
N GLY A 95 -5.83 -17.86 11.75
CA GLY A 95 -4.56 -18.41 12.23
C GLY A 95 -3.98 -17.56 13.36
N ASP A 96 -2.70 -17.25 13.23
CA ASP A 96 -1.92 -16.34 14.07
C ASP A 96 -2.04 -14.88 13.63
N GLY A 97 -2.91 -14.58 12.65
CA GLY A 97 -3.02 -13.25 12.06
C GLY A 97 -4.46 -12.79 11.89
N ARG A 98 -4.64 -11.78 11.05
CA ARG A 98 -5.93 -11.21 10.69
C ARG A 98 -6.09 -11.13 9.19
N VAL A 99 -7.31 -11.25 8.71
CA VAL A 99 -7.68 -11.07 7.30
C VAL A 99 -8.74 -9.99 7.16
N ALA A 100 -8.53 -9.09 6.19
CA ALA A 100 -9.55 -8.14 5.75
C ALA A 100 -10.03 -8.54 4.35
N LEU A 101 -11.31 -8.33 4.08
CA LEU A 101 -11.90 -8.49 2.75
C LEU A 101 -12.05 -7.09 2.15
N LEU A 102 -11.42 -6.84 1.01
CA LEU A 102 -11.29 -5.51 0.42
C LEU A 102 -11.91 -5.49 -0.98
N HIS A 103 -12.38 -4.32 -1.40
CA HIS A 103 -12.74 -4.09 -2.80
C HIS A 103 -11.48 -4.09 -3.67
N GLN A 104 -11.48 -4.85 -4.77
CA GLN A 104 -10.44 -4.75 -5.77
C GLN A 104 -10.61 -3.44 -6.55
N VAL A 105 -9.51 -2.72 -6.72
CA VAL A 105 -9.49 -1.53 -7.57
C VAL A 105 -9.15 -1.93 -9.02
N PRO A 106 -9.87 -1.41 -10.03
CA PRO A 106 -9.56 -1.69 -11.42
C PRO A 106 -8.30 -0.96 -11.88
N GLY A 107 -7.74 -1.41 -12.99
CA GLY A 107 -6.60 -0.77 -13.64
C GLY A 107 -5.27 -1.46 -13.35
N ARG A 108 -4.18 -0.77 -13.68
CA ARG A 108 -2.81 -1.26 -13.47
C ARG A 108 -2.07 -0.37 -12.48
N PRO A 109 -1.05 -0.89 -11.77
CA PRO A 109 -0.12 -0.05 -11.03
C PRO A 109 0.49 1.02 -11.93
N LEU A 110 0.63 2.24 -11.42
CA LEU A 110 1.51 3.24 -12.02
C LEU A 110 2.95 2.88 -11.68
N THR A 111 3.83 2.97 -12.67
CA THR A 111 5.26 2.70 -12.50
C THR A 111 6.04 3.99 -12.24
N GLY A 112 5.41 5.15 -12.49
CA GLY A 112 6.09 6.44 -12.48
C GLY A 112 6.98 6.64 -13.70
N THR A 113 6.85 5.77 -14.71
CA THR A 113 7.63 5.84 -15.95
C THR A 113 7.03 6.92 -16.84
N GLY A 114 7.62 8.11 -16.74
CA GLY A 114 7.27 9.25 -17.57
C GLY A 114 6.42 10.31 -16.86
N PRO A 115 6.36 11.51 -17.45
CA PRO A 115 5.84 12.70 -16.78
C PRO A 115 4.32 12.63 -16.51
N ASP A 116 3.54 11.96 -17.35
CA ASP A 116 2.08 11.87 -17.15
C ASP A 116 1.69 11.02 -15.95
N GLU A 117 2.35 9.88 -15.74
CA GLU A 117 2.11 9.06 -14.55
C GLU A 117 2.54 9.82 -13.30
N GLN A 118 3.71 10.43 -13.32
CA GLN A 118 4.21 11.24 -12.19
C GLN A 118 3.26 12.38 -11.80
N ARG A 119 2.64 13.07 -12.78
CA ARG A 119 1.62 14.09 -12.50
C ARG A 119 0.36 13.49 -11.87
N ARG A 120 -0.07 12.31 -12.31
CA ARG A 120 -1.21 11.59 -11.70
C ARG A 120 -0.89 11.16 -10.27
N MET A 121 0.31 10.65 -10.06
CA MET A 121 0.82 10.29 -8.73
C MET A 121 0.81 11.51 -7.80
N ALA A 122 1.25 12.68 -8.27
CA ALA A 122 1.23 13.90 -7.47
C ALA A 122 -0.19 14.36 -7.10
N ALA A 123 -1.13 14.26 -8.04
CA ALA A 123 -2.52 14.65 -7.81
C ALA A 123 -3.20 13.81 -6.71
N VAL A 124 -2.82 12.54 -6.62
CA VAL A 124 -3.29 11.64 -5.57
C VAL A 124 -2.38 11.71 -4.34
N LEU A 125 -1.18 12.30 -4.36
CA LEU A 125 -0.40 12.46 -3.12
C LEU A 125 -0.80 13.70 -2.32
N VAL A 126 -1.34 14.73 -2.98
CA VAL A 126 -2.11 15.80 -2.33
C VAL A 126 -3.47 15.28 -1.81
N ALA A 127 -3.86 14.05 -2.17
CA ALA A 127 -5.11 13.39 -1.79
C ALA A 127 -4.94 11.86 -1.72
N PRO A 128 -4.51 11.33 -0.57
CA PRO A 128 -3.31 10.51 -0.36
C PRO A 128 -3.24 9.21 -1.19
N GLU A 129 -1.98 8.69 -1.33
CA GLU A 129 -1.34 7.33 -1.55
C GLU A 129 -1.25 6.55 -2.93
N ALA A 130 -0.45 5.46 -2.97
CA ALA A 130 -0.11 4.46 -4.02
C ALA A 130 -1.08 4.08 -5.18
N PHE A 131 -0.63 4.22 -6.42
CA PHE A 131 -1.51 4.53 -7.53
C PHE A 131 -1.84 3.35 -8.45
N PHE A 132 -3.13 3.09 -8.65
CA PHE A 132 -3.66 2.29 -9.76
C PHE A 132 -4.41 3.20 -10.70
N HIS A 133 -4.16 3.10 -12.02
CA HIS A 133 -4.91 3.87 -13.00
C HIS A 133 -5.72 2.94 -13.90
N ASP A 134 -7.02 3.23 -13.99
CA ASP A 134 -7.92 2.62 -14.97
C ASP A 134 -8.09 3.57 -16.17
N PRO A 135 -7.52 3.25 -17.35
CA PRO A 135 -7.66 4.08 -18.54
C PRO A 135 -9.10 4.19 -19.05
N ALA A 136 -9.96 3.20 -18.75
CA ALA A 136 -11.33 3.18 -19.24
C ALA A 136 -12.22 4.18 -18.50
N SER A 137 -12.08 4.26 -17.18
CA SER A 137 -12.81 5.24 -16.35
C SER A 137 -12.06 6.55 -16.12
N GLY A 138 -10.75 6.58 -16.36
CA GLY A 138 -9.88 7.71 -16.03
C GLY A 138 -9.56 7.83 -14.52
N VAL A 139 -10.11 6.95 -13.69
CA VAL A 139 -9.95 6.99 -12.23
C VAL A 139 -8.53 6.56 -11.85
N THR A 140 -7.95 7.27 -10.88
CA THR A 140 -6.74 6.83 -10.19
C THR A 140 -7.14 6.44 -8.77
N SER A 141 -6.85 5.19 -8.43
CA SER A 141 -7.21 4.56 -7.17
C SER A 141 -5.97 4.34 -6.32
N LEU A 142 -6.26 4.01 -5.07
CA LEU A 142 -5.28 3.78 -4.06
C LEU A 142 -5.55 2.54 -3.22
N ILE A 143 -4.51 1.78 -2.92
CA ILE A 143 -4.52 0.70 -1.94
C ILE A 143 -3.32 0.74 -0.98
N ASP A 144 -3.35 -0.14 0.02
CA ASP A 144 -2.26 -0.39 0.96
C ASP A 144 -2.05 0.63 2.09
N TRP A 145 -3.17 1.08 2.66
CA TRP A 145 -3.30 1.94 3.84
C TRP A 145 -2.67 1.42 5.15
N THR A 146 -1.96 0.28 5.15
CA THR A 146 -1.38 -0.28 6.39
C THR A 146 -0.28 0.59 6.99
N GLY A 147 0.31 1.48 6.18
CA GLY A 147 1.26 2.50 6.63
C GLY A 147 0.64 3.84 7.01
N ALA A 148 -0.69 3.99 6.93
CA ALA A 148 -1.36 5.27 7.19
C ALA A 148 -1.22 5.69 8.66
N GLY A 149 -0.95 6.98 8.88
CA GLY A 149 -0.80 7.55 10.21
C GLY A 149 -0.63 9.06 10.16
N GLU A 150 -0.52 9.67 11.34
CA GLU A 150 -0.26 11.10 11.45
C GLU A 150 1.23 11.41 11.30
N GLY A 151 1.57 12.38 10.45
CA GLY A 151 2.95 12.78 10.22
C GLY A 151 3.06 13.99 9.28
N PRO A 152 4.29 14.47 9.01
CA PRO A 152 4.49 15.57 8.08
C PRO A 152 4.13 15.14 6.65
N LEU A 153 3.34 15.93 5.93
CA LEU A 153 2.93 15.67 4.53
C LEU A 153 4.11 15.37 3.59
N LEU A 154 5.26 16.01 3.84
CA LEU A 154 6.47 15.79 3.05
C LEU A 154 7.05 14.37 3.20
N TYR A 155 6.60 13.59 4.17
CA TYR A 155 7.04 12.22 4.35
C TYR A 155 6.51 11.34 3.20
N ASP A 156 5.27 11.59 2.77
CA ASP A 156 4.69 10.91 1.61
C ASP A 156 5.39 11.36 0.32
N VAL A 157 5.74 12.64 0.20
CA VAL A 157 6.54 13.17 -0.92
C VAL A 157 7.91 12.48 -0.96
N ALA A 158 8.59 12.36 0.18
CA ALA A 158 9.86 11.66 0.28
C ALA A 158 9.74 10.16 -0.07
N SER A 159 8.63 9.54 0.32
CA SER A 159 8.31 8.15 -0.01
C SER A 159 8.07 7.94 -1.50
N ALA A 160 7.30 8.81 -2.16
CA ALA A 160 7.08 8.75 -3.60
C ALA A 160 8.39 8.94 -4.39
N LEU A 161 9.21 9.93 -4.00
CA LEU A 161 10.49 10.18 -4.63
C LEU A 161 11.48 9.02 -4.47
N MET A 162 11.38 8.22 -3.42
CA MET A 162 12.19 6.99 -3.29
C MET A 162 11.93 6.03 -4.46
N TYR A 163 10.67 5.85 -4.85
CA TYR A 163 10.28 4.97 -5.97
C TYR A 163 10.52 5.61 -7.33
N LEU A 164 10.41 6.94 -7.42
CA LEU A 164 10.68 7.68 -8.66
C LEU A 164 12.18 7.85 -8.96
N GLY A 165 13.08 7.41 -8.08
CA GLY A 165 14.52 7.55 -8.28
C GLY A 165 15.10 8.91 -7.88
N GLY A 166 14.42 9.62 -6.98
CA GLY A 166 14.88 10.88 -6.39
C GLY A 166 14.25 12.14 -7.02
N PRO A 167 14.60 13.33 -6.50
CA PRO A 167 13.98 14.60 -6.90
C PRO A 167 14.11 14.94 -8.38
N ASP A 168 15.25 14.62 -9.00
CA ASP A 168 15.49 14.93 -10.41
C ASP A 168 14.65 14.05 -11.35
N ALA A 169 14.62 12.74 -11.08
CA ALA A 169 13.80 11.81 -11.84
C ALA A 169 12.29 11.99 -11.57
N GLY A 170 11.94 12.42 -10.37
CA GLY A 170 10.57 12.75 -9.95
C GLY A 170 10.16 14.22 -10.15
N ARG A 171 10.84 14.97 -11.01
CA ARG A 171 10.58 16.41 -11.21
C ARG A 171 9.13 16.72 -11.63
N PRO A 172 8.55 16.05 -12.65
CA PRO A 172 7.13 16.22 -13.00
C PRO A 172 6.17 15.98 -11.83
N PHE A 173 6.49 15.04 -10.94
CA PHE A 173 5.71 14.80 -9.72
C PHE A 173 5.81 15.99 -8.75
N LEU A 174 7.02 16.49 -8.47
CA LEU A 174 7.22 17.62 -7.56
C LEU A 174 6.55 18.91 -8.06
N GLU A 175 6.68 19.21 -9.35
CA GLU A 175 6.04 20.38 -9.97
C GLU A 175 4.52 20.32 -9.77
N ARG A 176 3.91 19.17 -10.08
CA ARG A 176 2.48 18.99 -9.94
C ARG A 176 2.00 18.95 -8.49
N TYR A 177 2.81 18.41 -7.58
CA TYR A 177 2.49 18.41 -6.16
C TYR A 177 2.38 19.85 -5.65
N LEU A 178 3.34 20.71 -6.00
CA LEU A 178 3.35 22.11 -5.58
C LEU A 178 2.24 22.95 -6.22
N GLU A 179 1.79 22.61 -7.43
CA GLU A 179 0.63 23.25 -8.05
C GLU A 179 -0.68 22.95 -7.32
N LEU A 180 -0.76 21.79 -6.66
CA LEU A 180 -1.97 21.29 -6.03
C LEU A 180 -1.99 21.46 -4.51
N ALA A 181 -0.81 21.54 -3.90
CA ALA A 181 -0.67 21.60 -2.46
C ALA A 181 -1.39 22.85 -1.91
N PRO A 182 -2.05 22.72 -0.74
CA PRO A 182 -2.66 23.86 -0.05
C PRO A 182 -1.68 25.02 0.14
N ASP A 183 -2.19 26.26 0.18
CA ASP A 183 -1.36 27.48 0.26
C ASP A 183 -0.46 27.53 1.51
N ASP A 184 -0.82 26.82 2.59
CA ASP A 184 -0.04 26.69 3.82
C ASP A 184 1.10 25.65 3.71
N VAL A 185 1.09 24.81 2.67
CA VAL A 185 2.24 24.01 2.25
C VAL A 185 3.14 24.89 1.39
N SER A 186 3.95 25.70 2.07
CA SER A 186 4.83 26.65 1.39
C SER A 186 5.95 25.96 0.60
N ARG A 187 6.53 26.67 -0.38
CA ARG A 187 7.81 26.27 -1.00
C ARG A 187 8.92 26.07 0.04
N ASP A 188 8.87 26.78 1.18
CA ASP A 188 9.83 26.61 2.27
C ASP A 188 9.74 25.22 2.90
N ALA A 189 8.58 24.57 2.84
CA ALA A 189 8.42 23.18 3.28
C ALA A 189 9.39 22.26 2.53
N LEU A 190 9.62 22.47 1.22
CA LEU A 190 10.59 21.68 0.45
C LEU A 190 12.02 21.79 0.97
N THR A 191 12.36 22.84 1.72
CA THR A 191 13.66 22.96 2.40
C THR A 191 13.90 21.78 3.35
N HIS A 192 12.84 21.19 3.90
CA HIS A 192 12.89 20.03 4.78
C HIS A 192 12.83 18.68 4.04
N LEU A 193 12.57 18.68 2.73
CA LEU A 193 12.49 17.45 1.93
C LEU A 193 13.76 16.60 2.00
N PRO A 194 15.00 17.14 1.95
CA PRO A 194 16.20 16.33 2.13
C PRO A 194 16.23 15.60 3.48
N SER A 195 15.77 16.24 4.56
CA SER A 195 15.69 15.63 5.89
C SER A 195 14.65 14.52 5.96
N LEU A 196 13.50 14.69 5.29
CA LEU A 196 12.49 13.64 5.27
C LEU A 196 12.89 12.47 4.35
N ARG A 197 13.65 12.74 3.28
CA ARG A 197 14.28 11.68 2.48
C ARG A 197 15.29 10.86 3.30
N ARG A 198 16.11 11.51 4.13
CA ARG A 198 17.01 10.84 5.07
C ARG A 198 16.24 9.94 6.03
N PHE A 199 15.22 10.49 6.66
CA PHE A 199 14.37 9.75 7.59
C PHE A 199 13.70 8.56 6.91
N ARG A 200 13.12 8.75 5.72
CA ARG A 200 12.49 7.68 4.95
C ARG A 200 13.48 6.59 4.56
N GLY A 201 14.69 6.96 4.13
CA GLY A 201 15.77 6.02 3.85
C GLY A 201 16.15 5.19 5.07
N ALA A 202 16.21 5.80 6.26
CA ALA A 202 16.48 5.10 7.51
C ALA A 202 15.36 4.12 7.89
N VAL A 203 14.08 4.53 7.75
CA VAL A 203 12.93 3.65 7.97
C VAL A 203 12.98 2.45 7.04
N GLN A 204 13.28 2.66 5.75
CA GLN A 204 13.35 1.59 4.77
C GLN A 204 14.52 0.64 5.03
N ALA A 205 15.67 1.18 5.44
CA ALA A 205 16.83 0.38 5.82
C ALA A 205 16.53 -0.51 7.04
N ALA A 206 15.89 0.05 8.08
CA ALA A 206 15.47 -0.72 9.25
C ALA A 206 14.48 -1.83 8.88
N TYR A 207 13.45 -1.50 8.08
CA TYR A 207 12.43 -2.46 7.63
C TYR A 207 13.05 -3.69 6.95
N PHE A 208 13.90 -3.48 5.94
CA PHE A 208 14.51 -4.62 5.23
C PHE A 208 15.60 -5.31 6.06
N SER A 209 16.30 -4.61 6.95
CA SER A 209 17.27 -5.25 7.85
C SER A 209 16.60 -6.23 8.80
N ILE A 210 15.43 -5.86 9.37
CA ILE A 210 14.63 -6.76 10.22
C ILE A 210 14.17 -7.97 9.42
N ARG A 211 13.60 -7.76 8.24
CA ARG A 211 13.14 -8.88 7.39
C ARG A 211 14.26 -9.83 7.01
N LEU A 212 15.45 -9.32 6.70
CA LEU A 212 16.62 -10.15 6.41
C LEU A 212 17.10 -10.93 7.65
N ALA A 213 17.08 -10.31 8.83
CA ALA A 213 17.49 -10.96 10.07
C ALA A 213 16.53 -12.08 10.50
N GLU A 214 15.24 -11.92 10.20
CA GLU A 214 14.17 -12.86 10.57
C GLU A 214 13.85 -13.88 9.46
N ASP A 215 14.52 -13.81 8.30
CA ASP A 215 14.14 -14.53 7.07
C ASP A 215 12.65 -14.35 6.73
N ASP A 216 12.11 -13.15 6.95
CA ASP A 216 10.72 -12.82 6.64
C ASP A 216 10.53 -12.65 5.13
N ARG A 217 9.89 -13.66 4.54
CA ARG A 217 9.53 -13.73 3.12
C ARG A 217 8.06 -13.44 2.86
N THR A 218 7.35 -12.85 3.82
CA THR A 218 5.92 -12.56 3.66
C THR A 218 5.70 -11.64 2.46
N GLY A 219 4.97 -12.12 1.45
CA GLY A 219 4.59 -11.36 0.25
C GLY A 219 5.70 -11.16 -0.78
N ILE A 220 6.78 -11.94 -0.75
CA ILE A 220 7.82 -11.94 -1.79
C ILE A 220 8.10 -13.38 -2.25
N ASP A 221 8.46 -13.54 -3.52
CA ASP A 221 8.75 -14.86 -4.10
C ASP A 221 10.24 -15.19 -4.03
N ASP A 222 11.10 -14.16 -4.05
CA ASP A 222 12.56 -14.28 -3.97
C ASP A 222 13.12 -13.50 -2.77
N PRO A 223 13.89 -14.13 -1.85
CA PRO A 223 14.61 -13.44 -0.79
C PRO A 223 15.50 -12.27 -1.26
N SER A 224 15.94 -12.29 -2.52
CA SER A 224 16.71 -11.21 -3.14
C SER A 224 15.95 -9.87 -3.18
N GLU A 225 14.61 -9.89 -3.15
CA GLU A 225 13.78 -8.68 -3.10
C GLU A 225 14.02 -7.87 -1.81
N ASN A 226 14.19 -8.55 -0.66
CA ASN A 226 14.53 -7.87 0.60
C ASN A 226 15.93 -7.21 0.51
N LEU A 227 16.90 -7.87 -0.12
CA LEU A 227 18.24 -7.30 -0.34
C LEU A 227 18.19 -6.09 -1.27
N GLN A 228 17.43 -6.18 -2.36
CA GLN A 228 17.23 -5.06 -3.27
C GLN A 228 16.62 -3.86 -2.55
N GLY A 229 15.62 -4.11 -1.70
CA GLY A 229 15.03 -3.10 -0.83
C GLY A 229 16.04 -2.40 0.07
N LEU A 230 16.92 -3.15 0.73
CA LEU A 230 18.00 -2.60 1.54
C LEU A 230 19.01 -1.81 0.70
N HIS A 231 19.34 -2.26 -0.51
CA HIS A 231 20.21 -1.53 -1.43
C HIS A 231 19.60 -0.20 -1.89
N HIS A 232 18.29 -0.16 -2.13
CA HIS A 232 17.58 1.08 -2.45
C HIS A 232 17.63 2.07 -1.30
N ALA A 233 17.42 1.60 -0.07
CA ALA A 233 17.55 2.42 1.13
C ALA A 233 18.98 2.98 1.28
N ARG A 234 20.00 2.15 1.08
CA ARG A 234 21.42 2.57 1.13
C ARG A 234 21.74 3.64 0.10
N ARG A 235 21.24 3.49 -1.14
CA ARG A 235 21.43 4.49 -2.21
C ARG A 235 20.81 5.83 -1.83
N MET A 236 19.57 5.82 -1.34
CA MET A 236 18.86 7.02 -0.90
C MET A 236 19.59 7.74 0.24
N LEU A 237 20.15 6.99 1.19
CA LEU A 237 20.96 7.54 2.28
C LEU A 237 22.30 8.12 1.79
N GLY A 238 22.91 7.51 0.77
CA GLY A 238 24.11 8.04 0.12
C GLY A 238 23.83 9.35 -0.64
N GLU A 239 22.79 9.39 -1.46
CA GLU A 239 22.35 10.58 -2.20
C GLU A 239 22.00 11.76 -1.29
N THR A 240 21.58 11.48 -0.05
CA THR A 240 21.26 12.51 0.94
C THR A 240 22.43 12.87 1.86
N GLY A 241 23.62 12.31 1.60
CA GLY A 241 24.86 12.59 2.33
C GLY A 241 24.90 12.01 3.74
N LEU A 242 24.02 11.07 4.09
CA LEU A 242 24.07 10.36 5.37
C LEU A 242 25.05 9.20 5.36
N LEU A 243 25.25 8.58 4.20
CA LEU A 243 26.26 7.55 4.00
C LEU A 243 27.30 8.07 3.01
N THR A 244 28.56 7.80 3.32
CA THR A 244 29.72 8.03 2.46
C THR A 244 30.05 6.79 1.65
#